data_AF-A0A453CW15-F1
#
_entry.id   AF-A0A453CW15-F1
#
_cell.length_a   1.000
_cell.length_b   1.000
_cell.length_c   1.000
_cell.angle_alpha   90.00
_cell.angle_beta   90.00
_cell.angle_gamma   90.00
#
_symmetry.space_group_name_H-M   'P 1'
#
loop_
_entity.id
_entity.type
_entity.pdbx_description
1 polymer ?
#
loop_
_entity_poly.entity_id
_entity_poly.type
_entity_poly.pdbx_seq_one_letter_code
_entity_poly.pdbx_strand_id
1 'polypeptide(L)'
;SSAVAVAAPLLEAGGKEMRHLGRTAHNMSSSSLRKKSDTSLVRKVPCAALRGFLSTLQEVLFGTKLFVLFPAVLLAVVARYMRFGQVWLFVLSLIGLIPLAERLSFLTEQIAFYTGPTVGGLLNATFGNVTEVIIALFALREGKITVVKCSLLGSILSNLLLVLGTSLFFGGLANLGVEQPYDRKQADVSTGLLILGVLCQSMPLMLRYAVSAGEHAVNSDDSGLVLSRACSVLMILAYGAYLYFQLKTHRQLFEPQER
;
A
#
# COMPACT_ATOMS: atom_id res chain seq x y z
N SER A 1 74.38 12.79 -8.34
CA SER A 1 74.71 11.45 -7.83
C SER A 1 73.62 10.50 -8.31
N SER A 2 74.01 9.53 -9.16
CA SER A 2 73.26 8.43 -9.82
C SER A 2 71.88 8.72 -10.45
N ALA A 3 71.74 8.78 -11.79
CA ALA A 3 71.78 7.69 -12.80
C ALA A 3 70.45 6.89 -12.83
N VAL A 4 69.58 7.06 -13.86
CA VAL A 4 69.50 6.30 -15.16
C VAL A 4 68.89 4.90 -14.89
N ALA A 5 67.88 4.32 -15.58
CA ALA A 5 67.35 4.35 -16.95
C ALA A 5 65.92 3.73 -16.93
N VAL A 6 64.93 4.16 -17.74
CA VAL A 6 64.60 3.77 -19.14
C VAL A 6 63.77 2.47 -19.31
N ALA A 7 62.73 2.61 -20.13
CA ALA A 7 62.01 1.63 -21.00
C ALA A 7 60.66 1.02 -20.56
N ALA A 8 59.61 1.47 -21.27
CA ALA A 8 58.29 0.87 -21.51
C ALA A 8 58.35 -0.20 -22.65
N PRO A 9 57.25 -0.61 -23.33
CA PRO A 9 55.96 -1.24 -22.94
C PRO A 9 55.72 -2.60 -23.70
N LEU A 10 54.48 -3.13 -23.65
CA LEU A 10 53.78 -4.10 -24.58
C LEU A 10 53.35 -5.43 -23.94
N LEU A 11 52.01 -5.66 -23.81
CA LEU A 11 51.13 -6.56 -24.59
C LEU A 11 50.88 -7.89 -23.81
N GLU A 12 49.72 -8.53 -23.72
CA GLU A 12 48.36 -8.39 -24.27
C GLU A 12 47.43 -9.40 -23.52
N ALA A 13 46.11 -9.18 -23.60
CA ALA A 13 45.02 -10.16 -23.64
C ALA A 13 44.72 -11.11 -22.45
N GLY A 14 43.44 -11.12 -22.04
CA GLY A 14 42.83 -12.28 -21.36
C GLY A 14 41.61 -11.97 -20.50
N GLY A 15 40.47 -11.63 -21.12
CA GLY A 15 39.19 -11.50 -20.40
C GLY A 15 38.64 -12.83 -19.88
N LYS A 16 37.89 -12.76 -18.78
CA LYS A 16 36.62 -13.48 -18.55
C LYS A 16 35.95 -13.03 -17.26
N GLU A 17 34.80 -12.38 -17.44
CA GLU A 17 33.58 -12.45 -16.63
C GLU A 17 33.52 -13.54 -15.55
N MET A 18 33.18 -13.13 -14.32
CA MET A 18 32.38 -13.92 -13.37
C MET A 18 31.68 -12.96 -12.40
N ARG A 19 30.68 -12.20 -12.86
CA ARG A 19 29.23 -12.41 -12.64
C ARG A 19 28.84 -12.94 -11.25
N HIS A 20 28.15 -12.06 -10.53
CA HIS A 20 27.03 -12.29 -9.61
C HIS A 20 27.22 -13.20 -8.38
N LEU A 21 27.53 -12.56 -7.24
CA LEU A 21 27.02 -13.01 -5.94
C LEU A 21 26.63 -11.80 -5.06
N GLY A 22 25.62 -11.07 -5.53
CA GLY A 22 24.99 -9.98 -4.78
C GLY A 22 23.48 -10.04 -4.99
N ARG A 23 22.83 -11.11 -4.53
CA ARG A 23 21.36 -11.18 -4.46
C ARG A 23 20.91 -10.26 -3.32
N THR A 24 20.51 -9.05 -3.67
CA THR A 24 19.86 -8.09 -2.78
C THR A 24 18.54 -8.67 -2.26
N ALA A 25 18.32 -8.56 -0.95
CA ALA A 25 17.21 -9.16 -0.21
C ALA A 25 15.80 -8.67 -0.62
N HIS A 26 15.71 -7.62 -1.43
CA HIS A 26 14.43 -7.08 -1.90
C HIS A 26 13.77 -7.87 -3.05
N ASN A 27 14.44 -8.90 -3.58
CA ASN A 27 13.84 -9.89 -4.49
C ASN A 27 13.38 -11.19 -3.78
N MET A 28 13.45 -11.25 -2.44
CA MET A 28 13.14 -12.47 -1.67
C MET A 28 11.83 -12.44 -0.86
N SER A 29 11.08 -11.34 -0.87
CA SER A 29 9.81 -11.28 -0.09
C SER A 29 8.55 -11.71 -0.85
N SER A 30 8.54 -11.69 -2.19
CA SER A 30 7.40 -12.18 -2.99
C SER A 30 7.63 -13.54 -3.63
N SER A 31 8.87 -14.01 -3.70
CA SER A 31 9.24 -15.27 -4.37
C SER A 31 9.28 -16.49 -3.44
N SER A 32 9.44 -16.31 -2.12
CA SER A 32 9.58 -17.44 -1.18
C SER A 32 8.26 -18.10 -0.77
N LEU A 33 7.12 -17.43 -1.01
CA LEU A 33 5.78 -17.99 -0.76
C LEU A 33 5.15 -18.64 -2.01
N ARG A 34 5.81 -18.53 -3.16
CA ARG A 34 5.35 -19.10 -4.43
C ARG A 34 5.68 -20.58 -4.49
N LYS A 35 4.83 -21.40 -3.86
CA LYS A 35 4.79 -22.82 -4.20
C LYS A 35 4.35 -22.90 -5.66
N LYS A 36 5.22 -23.43 -6.52
CA LYS A 36 4.97 -23.69 -7.94
C LYS A 36 3.73 -24.58 -8.03
N SER A 37 2.55 -23.99 -8.16
CA SER A 37 1.28 -24.70 -8.20
C SER A 37 1.27 -25.61 -9.42
N ASP A 38 1.06 -26.90 -9.18
CA ASP A 38 1.20 -27.97 -10.17
C ASP A 38 0.43 -27.65 -11.45
N THR A 39 1.19 -27.55 -12.53
CA THR A 39 0.79 -27.18 -13.89
C THR A 39 -0.02 -28.29 -14.58
N SER A 40 -0.52 -29.27 -13.83
CA SER A 40 -1.16 -30.49 -14.34
C SER A 40 -2.63 -30.30 -14.71
N LEU A 41 -3.34 -29.35 -14.07
CA LEU A 41 -4.77 -29.11 -14.34
C LEU A 41 -5.06 -28.23 -15.57
N VAL A 42 -4.08 -27.42 -16.01
CA VAL A 42 -4.25 -26.46 -17.14
C VAL A 42 -4.00 -27.11 -18.50
N ARG A 43 -3.43 -28.32 -18.54
CA ARG A 43 -3.03 -29.00 -19.78
C ARG A 43 -4.22 -29.39 -20.68
N LYS A 44 -5.46 -29.36 -20.18
CA LYS A 44 -6.66 -29.80 -20.91
C LYS A 44 -7.42 -28.72 -21.69
N VAL A 45 -6.96 -27.45 -21.73
CA VAL A 45 -7.68 -26.38 -22.43
C VAL A 45 -7.15 -26.18 -23.87
N PRO A 46 -7.99 -26.27 -24.93
CA PRO A 46 -7.53 -26.30 -26.33
C PRO A 46 -7.16 -24.93 -26.92
N CYS A 47 -7.65 -23.81 -26.39
CA CYS A 47 -7.31 -22.47 -26.90
C CYS A 47 -6.06 -21.89 -26.23
N ALA A 48 -5.05 -21.50 -27.00
CA ALA A 48 -3.80 -20.92 -26.49
C ALA A 48 -4.00 -19.56 -25.79
N ALA A 49 -4.85 -18.68 -26.32
CA ALA A 49 -5.19 -17.41 -25.69
C ALA A 49 -5.99 -17.60 -24.39
N LEU A 50 -6.92 -18.54 -24.37
CA LEU A 50 -7.70 -18.89 -23.19
C LEU A 50 -6.84 -19.59 -22.14
N ARG A 51 -5.87 -20.40 -22.56
CA ARG A 51 -4.88 -21.04 -21.68
C ARG A 51 -3.95 -20.01 -21.05
N GLY A 52 -3.48 -19.03 -21.82
CA GLY A 52 -2.72 -17.89 -21.32
C GLY A 52 -3.53 -17.06 -20.32
N PHE A 53 -4.76 -16.70 -20.66
CA PHE A 53 -5.67 -15.99 -19.77
C PHE A 53 -6.01 -16.77 -18.50
N LEU A 54 -6.28 -18.07 -18.60
CA LEU A 54 -6.55 -18.95 -17.47
C LEU A 54 -5.32 -19.21 -16.62
N SER A 55 -4.11 -19.30 -17.20
CA SER A 55 -2.88 -19.40 -16.42
C SER A 55 -2.57 -18.11 -15.69
N THR A 56 -2.80 -16.95 -16.32
CA THR A 56 -2.66 -15.64 -15.67
C THR A 56 -3.70 -15.50 -14.57
N LEU A 57 -4.97 -15.86 -14.81
CA LEU A 57 -5.99 -15.86 -13.76
C LEU A 57 -5.68 -16.86 -12.65
N GLN A 58 -5.17 -18.06 -12.96
CA GLN A 58 -4.81 -19.03 -11.94
C GLN A 58 -3.62 -18.57 -11.11
N GLU A 59 -2.62 -17.92 -11.71
CA GLU A 59 -1.48 -17.36 -10.99
C GLU A 59 -1.89 -16.13 -10.16
N VAL A 60 -2.77 -15.28 -10.71
CA VAL A 60 -3.39 -14.14 -10.03
C VAL A 60 -4.38 -14.58 -8.95
N LEU A 61 -4.98 -15.77 -9.00
CA LEU A 61 -5.95 -16.21 -7.99
C LEU A 61 -5.31 -17.12 -6.92
N PHE A 62 -4.40 -18.02 -7.30
CA PHE A 62 -3.79 -19.04 -6.43
C PHE A 62 -2.33 -18.77 -6.03
N GLY A 63 -1.71 -17.68 -6.51
CA GLY A 63 -0.28 -17.41 -6.27
C GLY A 63 0.13 -17.02 -4.85
N THR A 64 -0.82 -16.71 -3.94
CA THR A 64 -0.54 -16.20 -2.58
C THR A 64 -1.11 -17.11 -1.50
N LYS A 65 -0.45 -17.15 -0.33
CA LYS A 65 -0.95 -17.87 0.87
C LYS A 65 -2.34 -17.39 1.33
N LEU A 66 -2.74 -16.20 0.90
CA LEU A 66 -4.04 -15.58 1.14
C LEU A 66 -5.19 -16.23 0.37
N PHE A 67 -4.91 -17.03 -0.68
CA PHE A 67 -5.96 -17.79 -1.37
C PHE A 67 -6.74 -18.72 -0.42
N VAL A 68 -6.11 -19.18 0.67
CA VAL A 68 -6.78 -20.00 1.70
C VAL A 68 -7.98 -19.29 2.31
N LEU A 69 -8.03 -17.95 2.30
CA LEU A 69 -9.16 -17.16 2.81
C LEU A 69 -10.27 -16.97 1.76
N PHE A 70 -10.03 -17.24 0.47
CA PHE A 70 -11.02 -17.04 -0.59
C PHE A 70 -12.33 -17.82 -0.39
N PRO A 71 -12.32 -19.08 0.13
CA PRO A 71 -13.54 -19.78 0.49
C PRO A 71 -14.45 -19.05 1.48
N ALA A 72 -13.91 -18.11 2.29
CA ALA A 72 -14.71 -17.32 3.22
C ALA A 72 -15.77 -16.46 2.49
N VAL A 73 -15.51 -16.02 1.26
CA VAL A 73 -16.48 -15.29 0.43
C VAL A 73 -17.68 -16.17 0.11
N LEU A 74 -17.44 -17.40 -0.36
CA LEU A 74 -18.51 -18.36 -0.64
C LEU A 74 -19.26 -18.72 0.66
N LEU A 75 -18.52 -18.91 1.75
CA LEU A 75 -19.10 -19.23 3.05
C LEU A 75 -19.96 -18.08 3.59
N ALA A 76 -19.60 -16.82 3.35
CA ALA A 76 -20.43 -15.67 3.68
C ALA A 76 -21.75 -15.66 2.89
N VAL A 77 -21.73 -16.01 1.61
CA VAL A 77 -22.94 -16.14 0.78
C VAL A 77 -23.85 -17.27 1.29
N VAL A 78 -23.27 -18.43 1.60
CA VAL A 78 -24.00 -19.57 2.17
C VAL A 78 -24.58 -19.20 3.54
N ALA A 79 -23.80 -18.55 4.41
CA ALA A 79 -24.23 -18.08 5.72
C ALA A 79 -25.42 -17.11 5.63
N ARG A 80 -25.43 -16.24 4.60
CA ARG A 80 -26.56 -15.34 4.32
C ARG A 80 -27.81 -16.11 3.92
N TYR A 81 -27.70 -17.10 3.03
CA TYR A 81 -28.84 -17.90 2.57
C TYR A 81 -29.41 -18.76 3.70
N MET A 82 -28.54 -19.38 4.49
CA MET A 82 -28.89 -20.22 5.63
C MET A 82 -29.29 -19.41 6.88
N ARG A 83 -29.34 -18.07 6.80
CA ARG A 83 -29.70 -17.14 7.88
C ARG A 83 -28.91 -17.36 9.18
N PHE A 84 -27.61 -17.61 9.06
CA PHE A 84 -26.71 -17.63 10.22
C PHE A 84 -26.70 -16.27 10.95
N GLY A 85 -26.25 -16.26 12.19
CA GLY A 85 -26.19 -15.04 13.01
C GLY A 85 -25.41 -13.91 12.33
N GLN A 86 -25.87 -12.67 12.53
CA GLN A 86 -25.29 -11.47 11.89
C GLN A 86 -23.78 -11.31 12.17
N VAL A 87 -23.31 -11.74 13.34
CA VAL A 87 -21.89 -11.74 13.70
C VAL A 87 -21.06 -12.65 12.79
N TRP A 88 -21.56 -13.86 12.51
CA TRP A 88 -20.88 -14.80 11.61
C TRP A 88 -20.83 -14.28 10.17
N LEU A 89 -21.94 -13.72 9.69
CA LEU A 89 -21.97 -13.11 8.37
C LEU A 89 -20.97 -11.95 8.26
N PHE A 90 -20.88 -11.11 9.30
CA PHE A 90 -19.94 -10.01 9.36
C PHE A 90 -18.48 -10.48 9.35
N VAL A 91 -18.13 -11.44 10.23
CA VAL A 91 -16.75 -11.98 10.31
C VAL A 91 -16.35 -12.67 9.01
N LEU A 92 -17.22 -13.51 8.44
CA LEU A 92 -16.93 -14.20 7.17
C LEU A 92 -16.77 -13.20 6.01
N SER A 93 -17.59 -12.14 5.99
CA SER A 93 -17.46 -11.08 4.99
C SER A 93 -16.14 -10.31 5.15
N LEU A 94 -15.71 -10.02 6.39
CA LEU A 94 -14.42 -9.37 6.65
C LEU A 94 -13.24 -10.25 6.21
N ILE A 95 -13.25 -11.54 6.57
CA ILE A 95 -12.21 -12.49 6.16
C ILE A 95 -12.17 -12.61 4.64
N GLY A 96 -13.33 -12.66 3.99
CA GLY A 96 -13.44 -12.69 2.53
C GLY A 96 -12.94 -11.41 1.85
N LEU A 97 -13.01 -10.26 2.53
CA LEU A 97 -12.53 -8.98 2.02
C LEU A 97 -11.00 -8.91 1.93
N ILE A 98 -10.29 -9.58 2.83
CA ILE A 98 -8.82 -9.58 2.89
C ILE A 98 -8.18 -10.05 1.57
N PRO A 99 -8.47 -11.26 1.03
CA PRO A 99 -7.88 -11.70 -0.22
C PRO A 99 -8.37 -10.85 -1.41
N LEU A 100 -9.60 -10.34 -1.38
CA LEU A 100 -10.12 -9.46 -2.44
C LEU A 100 -9.34 -8.15 -2.51
N ALA A 101 -9.06 -7.53 -1.36
CA ALA A 101 -8.27 -6.31 -1.28
C ALA A 101 -6.84 -6.51 -1.79
N GLU A 102 -6.21 -7.64 -1.41
CA GLU A 102 -4.87 -7.99 -1.91
C GLU A 102 -4.86 -8.16 -3.43
N ARG A 103 -5.84 -8.89 -4.01
CA ARG A 103 -5.91 -9.07 -5.46
C ARG A 103 -6.16 -7.77 -6.22
N LEU A 104 -6.97 -6.88 -5.67
CA LEU A 104 -7.22 -5.58 -6.29
C LEU A 104 -5.95 -4.71 -6.29
N SER A 105 -5.21 -4.71 -5.18
CA SER A 105 -3.91 -4.01 -5.08
C SER A 105 -2.88 -4.60 -6.04
N PHE A 106 -2.74 -5.93 -6.10
CA PHE A 106 -1.83 -6.60 -7.03
C PHE A 106 -2.16 -6.28 -8.50
N LEU A 107 -3.44 -6.35 -8.87
CA LEU A 107 -3.85 -6.02 -10.24
C LEU A 107 -3.55 -4.54 -10.57
N THR A 108 -3.76 -3.64 -9.61
CA THR A 108 -3.45 -2.22 -9.76
C THR A 108 -1.96 -2.02 -10.00
N GLU A 109 -1.09 -2.69 -9.25
CA GLU A 109 0.37 -2.62 -9.41
C GLU A 109 0.79 -3.12 -10.79
N GLN A 110 0.20 -4.22 -11.27
CA GLN A 110 0.48 -4.74 -12.61
C GLN A 110 0.05 -3.75 -13.71
N ILE A 111 -1.13 -3.13 -13.58
CA ILE A 111 -1.57 -2.12 -14.55
C ILE A 111 -0.67 -0.87 -14.46
N ALA A 112 -0.25 -0.47 -13.26
CA ALA A 112 0.65 0.66 -13.03
C ALA A 112 2.01 0.45 -13.71
N PHE A 113 2.52 -0.78 -13.71
CA PHE A 113 3.77 -1.14 -14.38
C PHE A 113 3.73 -0.89 -15.90
N TYR A 114 2.59 -1.15 -16.56
CA TYR A 114 2.43 -0.99 -18.01
C TYR A 114 1.95 0.40 -18.46
N THR A 115 1.53 1.28 -17.54
CA THR A 115 0.93 2.60 -17.86
C THR A 115 1.91 3.76 -17.70
N GLY A 116 3.13 3.49 -17.24
CA GLY A 116 4.22 4.45 -17.06
C GLY A 116 4.15 5.19 -15.70
N PRO A 117 5.25 5.84 -15.26
CA PRO A 117 5.43 6.25 -13.86
C PRO A 117 4.36 7.22 -13.32
N THR A 118 3.91 8.18 -14.14
CA THR A 118 2.92 9.18 -13.71
C THR A 118 1.52 8.57 -13.59
N VAL A 119 1.06 7.83 -14.61
CA VAL A 119 -0.27 7.18 -14.59
C VAL A 119 -0.30 6.04 -13.60
N GLY A 120 0.78 5.25 -13.52
CA GLY A 120 0.94 4.18 -12.53
C GLY A 120 0.96 4.70 -11.10
N GLY A 121 1.63 5.82 -10.84
CA GLY A 121 1.60 6.48 -9.52
C GLY A 121 0.20 6.95 -9.13
N LEU A 122 -0.55 7.52 -10.07
CA LEU A 122 -1.94 7.94 -9.84
C LEU A 122 -2.90 6.74 -9.63
N LEU A 123 -2.69 5.67 -10.38
CA LEU A 123 -3.42 4.41 -10.21
C LEU A 123 -3.17 3.82 -8.83
N ASN A 124 -1.91 3.74 -8.38
CA ASN A 124 -1.57 3.25 -7.05
C ASN A 124 -2.16 4.14 -5.94
N ALA A 125 -2.08 5.46 -6.10
CA ALA A 125 -2.67 6.42 -5.16
C ALA A 125 -4.19 6.23 -4.99
N THR A 126 -4.90 5.96 -6.09
CA THR A 126 -6.37 5.84 -6.10
C THR A 126 -6.85 4.44 -5.74
N PHE A 127 -6.36 3.43 -6.48
CA PHE A 127 -6.79 2.05 -6.34
C PHE A 127 -6.10 1.29 -5.19
N GLY A 128 -4.96 1.79 -4.68
CA GLY A 128 -4.34 1.23 -3.48
C GLY A 128 -5.21 1.37 -2.22
N ASN A 129 -6.00 2.44 -2.15
CA ASN A 129 -6.90 2.72 -1.02
C ASN A 129 -8.39 2.58 -1.37
N VAL A 130 -8.73 2.12 -2.58
CA VAL A 130 -10.12 2.11 -3.06
C VAL A 130 -11.04 1.22 -2.21
N THR A 131 -10.52 0.12 -1.66
CA THR A 131 -11.28 -0.76 -0.78
C THR A 131 -11.81 -0.02 0.44
N GLU A 132 -10.97 0.83 1.05
CA GLU A 132 -11.36 1.67 2.19
C GLU A 132 -12.42 2.70 1.79
N VAL A 133 -12.21 3.36 0.64
CA VAL A 133 -13.16 4.35 0.11
C VAL A 133 -14.52 3.74 -0.19
N ILE A 134 -14.56 2.54 -0.79
CA ILE A 134 -15.80 1.82 -1.10
C ILE A 134 -16.56 1.48 0.18
N ILE A 135 -15.89 0.90 1.19
CA ILE A 135 -16.51 0.54 2.47
C ILE A 135 -17.02 1.80 3.19
N ALA A 136 -16.23 2.88 3.20
CA ALA A 136 -16.63 4.15 3.78
C ALA A 136 -17.86 4.75 3.08
N LEU A 137 -17.91 4.69 1.74
CA LEU A 137 -19.06 5.20 0.97
C LEU A 137 -20.34 4.41 1.26
N PHE A 138 -20.28 3.08 1.31
CA PHE A 138 -21.45 2.26 1.68
C PHE A 138 -21.90 2.54 3.11
N ALA A 139 -20.97 2.64 4.06
CA ALA A 139 -21.30 2.99 5.44
C ALA A 139 -21.92 4.39 5.56
N LEU A 140 -21.43 5.37 4.78
CA LEU A 140 -22.02 6.71 4.73
C LEU A 140 -23.44 6.70 4.16
N ARG A 141 -23.69 5.93 3.09
CA ARG A 141 -25.05 5.79 2.51
C ARG A 141 -26.05 5.21 3.51
N GLU A 142 -25.59 4.32 4.39
CA GLU A 142 -26.39 3.73 5.48
C GLU A 142 -26.42 4.62 6.75
N GLY A 143 -25.92 5.86 6.69
CA GLY A 143 -25.89 6.79 7.82
C GLY A 143 -24.93 6.41 8.95
N LYS A 144 -24.01 5.46 8.73
CA LYS A 144 -23.06 4.96 9.73
C LYS A 144 -21.82 5.86 9.87
N ILE A 145 -22.05 7.15 10.12
CA ILE A 145 -20.99 8.17 10.20
C ILE A 145 -19.93 7.83 11.26
N THR A 146 -20.35 7.33 12.43
CA THR A 146 -19.42 6.93 13.50
C THR A 146 -18.49 5.81 13.05
N VAL A 147 -19.00 4.82 12.32
CA VAL A 147 -18.19 3.71 11.78
C VAL A 147 -17.13 4.23 10.82
N VAL A 148 -17.51 5.17 9.95
CA VAL A 148 -16.59 5.79 8.97
C VAL A 148 -15.50 6.61 9.66
N LYS A 149 -15.87 7.40 10.68
CA LYS A 149 -14.89 8.16 11.47
C LYS A 149 -13.90 7.25 12.18
N CYS A 150 -14.40 6.19 12.82
CA CYS A 150 -13.57 5.20 13.50
C CYS A 150 -12.69 4.41 12.52
N SER A 151 -13.19 4.05 11.34
CA SER A 151 -12.41 3.30 10.35
C SER A 151 -11.29 4.14 9.74
N LEU A 152 -11.52 5.42 9.46
CA LEU A 152 -10.48 6.33 8.95
C LEU A 152 -9.36 6.54 9.99
N LEU A 153 -9.72 6.79 11.26
CA LEU A 153 -8.72 6.89 12.34
C LEU A 153 -7.98 5.56 12.56
N GLY A 154 -8.71 4.44 12.51
CA GLY A 154 -8.15 3.10 12.62
C GLY A 154 -7.15 2.79 11.50
N SER A 155 -7.42 3.19 10.26
CA SER A 155 -6.52 3.03 9.11
C SER A 155 -5.20 3.79 9.33
N ILE A 156 -5.28 5.05 9.75
CA ILE A 156 -4.09 5.87 10.06
C ILE A 156 -3.27 5.22 11.19
N LEU A 157 -3.91 4.85 12.31
CA LEU A 157 -3.23 4.23 13.44
C LEU A 157 -2.63 2.86 13.08
N SER A 158 -3.34 2.05 12.29
CA SER A 158 -2.84 0.77 11.81
C SER A 158 -1.58 0.96 10.96
N ASN A 159 -1.58 1.90 10.02
CA ASN A 159 -0.41 2.13 9.18
C ASN A 159 0.80 2.68 9.97
N LEU A 160 0.56 3.59 10.92
CA LEU A 160 1.60 4.25 11.70
C LEU A 160 2.17 3.41 12.85
N LEU A 161 1.34 2.65 13.56
CA LEU A 161 1.77 1.91 14.75
C LEU A 161 1.92 0.43 14.45
N LEU A 162 0.92 -0.18 13.82
CA LEU A 162 0.92 -1.61 13.59
C LEU A 162 1.85 -1.98 12.43
N VAL A 163 1.62 -1.45 11.23
CA VAL A 163 2.41 -1.78 10.04
C VAL A 163 3.84 -1.24 10.18
N LEU A 164 3.99 0.06 10.40
CA LEU A 164 5.32 0.64 10.57
C LEU A 164 6.06 0.06 11.79
N GLY A 165 5.40 -0.04 12.96
CA GLY A 165 6.04 -0.59 14.16
C GLY A 165 6.45 -2.05 14.03
N THR A 166 5.62 -2.92 13.44
CA THR A 166 6.03 -4.31 13.17
C THR A 166 7.13 -4.39 12.11
N SER A 167 7.10 -3.54 11.08
CA SER A 167 8.15 -3.51 10.06
C SER A 167 9.51 -3.10 10.65
N LEU A 168 9.55 -2.10 11.54
CA LEU A 168 10.75 -1.69 12.25
C LEU A 168 11.20 -2.77 13.25
N PHE A 169 10.27 -3.39 13.98
CA PHE A 169 10.59 -4.43 14.95
C PHE A 169 11.19 -5.68 14.29
N PHE A 170 10.52 -6.24 13.29
CA PHE A 170 11.01 -7.43 12.57
C PHE A 170 12.19 -7.10 11.67
N GLY A 171 12.21 -5.92 11.04
CA GLY A 171 13.35 -5.46 10.24
C GLY A 171 14.60 -5.25 11.10
N GLY A 172 14.46 -4.66 12.28
CA GLY A 172 15.56 -4.50 13.24
C GLY A 172 16.05 -5.83 13.81
N LEU A 173 15.15 -6.80 14.03
CA LEU A 173 15.52 -8.15 14.47
C LEU A 173 16.26 -8.93 13.37
N ALA A 174 15.83 -8.82 12.12
CA ALA A 174 16.47 -9.47 10.98
C ALA A 174 17.84 -8.86 10.63
N ASN A 175 18.01 -7.55 10.88
CA ASN A 175 19.22 -6.80 10.57
C ASN A 175 19.96 -6.37 11.83
N LEU A 176 20.03 -7.24 12.84
CA LEU A 176 20.63 -6.92 14.14
C LEU A 176 22.11 -6.50 13.96
N GLY A 177 22.42 -5.23 14.24
CA GLY A 177 23.76 -4.65 14.09
C GLY A 177 24.06 -3.96 12.76
N VAL A 178 23.08 -3.85 11.85
CA VAL A 178 23.20 -3.10 10.59
C VAL A 178 22.21 -1.94 10.60
N GLU A 179 22.68 -0.72 10.34
CA GLU A 179 21.80 0.44 10.19
C GLU A 179 20.90 0.26 8.96
N GLN A 180 19.59 0.49 9.14
CA GLN A 180 18.63 0.48 8.04
C GLN A 180 18.64 1.86 7.36
N PRO A 181 19.07 1.95 6.09
CA PRO A 181 19.07 3.23 5.38
C PRO A 181 17.63 3.67 5.09
N TYR A 182 17.33 4.94 5.35
CA TYR A 182 16.08 5.57 4.91
C TYR A 182 16.37 6.94 4.29
N ASP A 183 15.58 7.33 3.30
CA ASP A 183 15.70 8.66 2.71
C ASP A 183 15.04 9.68 3.65
N ARG A 184 15.87 10.49 4.30
CA ARG A 184 15.43 11.56 5.21
C ARG A 184 14.52 12.57 4.52
N LYS A 185 14.83 12.97 3.28
CA LYS A 185 14.04 13.98 2.57
C LYS A 185 12.64 13.46 2.25
N GLN A 186 12.56 12.22 1.80
CA GLN A 186 11.27 11.58 1.53
C GLN A 186 10.46 11.41 2.82
N ALA A 187 11.10 10.94 3.89
CA ALA A 187 10.47 10.76 5.19
C ALA A 187 9.97 12.08 5.78
N ASP A 188 10.73 13.17 5.68
CA ASP A 188 10.36 14.50 6.20
C ASP A 188 9.12 15.05 5.48
N VAL A 189 9.06 14.95 4.15
CA VAL A 189 7.89 15.39 3.37
C VAL A 189 6.64 14.58 3.75
N SER A 190 6.77 13.25 3.81
CA SER A 190 5.67 12.37 4.21
C SER A 190 5.21 12.61 5.65
N THR A 191 6.13 12.83 6.58
CA THR A 191 5.83 13.14 7.98
C THR A 191 5.15 14.50 8.11
N GLY A 192 5.59 15.51 7.38
CA GLY A 192 4.95 16.83 7.33
C GLY A 192 3.50 16.77 6.84
N LEU A 193 3.24 16.02 5.77
CA LEU A 193 1.87 15.78 5.28
C LEU A 193 1.01 15.03 6.31
N LEU A 194 1.59 14.05 7.00
CA LEU A 194 0.89 13.27 8.00
C LEU A 194 0.52 14.12 9.22
N ILE A 195 1.44 14.95 9.71
CA ILE A 195 1.17 15.92 10.79
C ILE A 195 0.05 16.88 10.37
N LEU A 196 0.12 17.43 9.15
CA LEU A 196 -0.94 18.30 8.62
C LEU A 196 -2.30 17.58 8.61
N GLY A 197 -2.32 16.30 8.19
CA GLY A 197 -3.52 15.46 8.18
C GLY A 197 -4.10 15.21 9.58
N VAL A 198 -3.25 14.84 10.53
CA VAL A 198 -3.67 14.61 11.93
C VAL A 198 -4.19 15.91 12.55
N LEU A 199 -3.54 17.05 12.32
CA LEU A 199 -4.01 18.35 12.79
C LEU A 199 -5.37 18.73 12.19
N CYS A 200 -5.54 18.58 10.88
CA CYS A 200 -6.81 18.85 10.21
C CYS A 200 -7.95 17.95 10.71
N GLN A 201 -7.64 16.70 11.05
CA GLN A 201 -8.62 15.77 11.61
C GLN A 201 -8.92 16.04 13.10
N SER A 202 -7.93 16.49 13.88
CA SER A 202 -8.10 16.80 15.30
C SER A 202 -8.80 18.13 15.55
N MET A 203 -8.68 19.10 14.63
CA MET A 203 -9.24 20.45 14.80
C MET A 203 -10.77 20.47 15.02
N PRO A 204 -11.60 19.82 14.16
CA PRO A 204 -13.04 19.76 14.41
C PRO A 204 -13.40 19.03 15.72
N LEU A 205 -12.62 18.03 16.11
CA LEU A 205 -12.82 17.30 17.36
C LEU A 205 -12.54 18.20 18.57
N MET A 206 -11.43 18.94 18.54
CA MET A 206 -11.03 19.86 19.61
C MET A 206 -12.02 21.00 19.77
N LEU A 207 -12.54 21.55 18.66
CA LEU A 207 -13.60 22.56 18.70
C LEU A 207 -14.86 22.02 19.38
N ARG A 208 -15.30 20.79 19.05
CA ARG A 208 -16.47 20.20 19.70
C ARG A 208 -16.29 20.04 21.20
N TYR A 209 -15.11 19.63 21.67
CA TYR A 209 -14.82 19.54 23.10
C TYR A 209 -14.76 20.92 23.78
N ALA A 210 -14.10 21.90 23.16
CA ALA A 210 -14.00 23.25 23.69
C ALA A 210 -15.37 23.93 23.81
N VAL A 211 -16.24 23.75 22.82
CA VAL A 211 -17.59 24.34 22.83
C VAL A 211 -18.52 23.59 23.78
N SER A 212 -18.38 22.25 23.92
CA SER A 212 -19.15 21.48 24.90
C SER A 212 -18.82 21.85 26.36
N ALA A 213 -17.64 22.43 26.61
CA ALA A 213 -17.23 22.90 27.92
C ALA A 213 -17.71 24.34 28.26
N GLY A 214 -18.31 25.07 27.31
CA GLY A 214 -18.82 26.43 27.51
C GLY A 214 -20.34 26.54 27.31
N GLU A 215 -20.97 27.61 27.82
CA GLU A 215 -22.44 27.81 27.79
C GLU A 215 -23.03 28.21 26.41
N HIS A 216 -22.22 28.31 25.35
CA HIS A 216 -22.67 28.76 24.02
C HIS A 216 -22.98 27.59 23.07
N ALA A 217 -24.02 26.82 23.36
CA ALA A 217 -24.37 25.61 22.61
C ALA A 217 -25.08 25.86 21.25
N VAL A 218 -25.68 27.03 21.02
CA VAL A 218 -26.75 27.19 20.01
C VAL A 218 -26.26 27.33 18.54
N ASN A 219 -24.99 27.67 18.28
CA ASN A 219 -24.42 27.80 16.91
C ASN A 219 -23.26 26.81 16.61
N SER A 220 -23.08 25.82 17.48
CA SER A 220 -21.86 25.02 17.57
C SER A 220 -21.73 23.93 16.50
N ASP A 221 -22.84 23.28 16.16
CA ASP A 221 -22.83 22.19 15.18
C ASP A 221 -22.58 22.68 13.74
N ASP A 222 -23.12 23.85 13.37
CA ASP A 222 -22.86 24.44 12.04
C ASP A 222 -21.40 24.90 11.92
N SER A 223 -20.86 25.53 12.97
CA SER A 223 -19.46 25.95 13.02
C SER A 223 -18.49 24.77 12.91
N GLY A 224 -18.80 23.64 13.57
CA GLY A 224 -18.00 22.41 13.48
C GLY A 224 -18.02 21.77 12.09
N LEU A 225 -19.18 21.80 11.41
CA LEU A 225 -19.31 21.31 10.03
C LEU A 225 -18.56 22.20 9.03
N VAL A 226 -18.67 23.52 9.16
CA VAL A 226 -17.93 24.48 8.31
C VAL A 226 -16.42 24.27 8.48
N LEU A 227 -15.93 24.14 9.71
CA LEU A 227 -14.52 23.87 9.97
C LEU A 227 -14.08 22.52 9.37
N SER A 228 -14.87 21.46 9.57
CA SER A 228 -14.57 20.14 8.98
C SER A 228 -14.53 20.17 7.45
N ARG A 229 -15.40 20.96 6.80
CA ARG A 229 -15.40 21.14 5.34
C ARG A 229 -14.17 21.92 4.88
N ALA A 230 -13.80 22.98 5.59
CA ALA A 230 -12.59 23.76 5.31
C ALA A 230 -11.32 22.89 5.43
N CYS A 231 -11.21 22.10 6.50
CA CYS A 231 -10.12 21.14 6.69
C CYS A 231 -10.09 20.09 5.56
N SER A 232 -11.24 19.57 5.13
CA SER A 232 -11.31 18.62 4.01
C SER A 232 -10.83 19.23 2.69
N VAL A 233 -11.20 20.48 2.39
CA VAL A 233 -10.74 21.18 1.17
C VAL A 233 -9.24 21.41 1.23
N LEU A 234 -8.73 21.88 2.36
CA LEU A 234 -7.29 22.06 2.58
C LEU A 234 -6.51 20.76 2.37
N MET A 235 -7.03 19.64 2.88
CA MET A 235 -6.41 18.33 2.71
C MET A 235 -6.41 17.85 1.26
N ILE A 236 -7.50 18.07 0.51
CA ILE A 236 -7.55 17.74 -0.92
C ILE A 236 -6.52 18.56 -1.70
N LEU A 237 -6.40 19.86 -1.42
CA LEU A 237 -5.43 20.74 -2.06
C LEU A 237 -3.99 20.34 -1.72
N ALA A 238 -3.70 20.07 -0.44
CA ALA A 238 -2.39 19.60 0.01
C ALA A 238 -2.02 18.25 -0.62
N TYR A 239 -2.96 17.32 -0.71
CA TYR A 239 -2.76 16.03 -1.36
C TYR A 239 -2.54 16.17 -2.87
N GLY A 240 -3.30 17.03 -3.55
CA GLY A 240 -3.10 17.32 -4.97
C GLY A 240 -1.73 17.96 -5.25
N ALA A 241 -1.30 18.90 -4.41
CA ALA A 241 0.03 19.50 -4.48
C ALA A 241 1.13 18.46 -4.24
N TYR A 242 0.93 17.55 -3.27
CA TYR A 242 1.85 16.43 -3.01
C TYR A 242 1.93 15.45 -4.18
N LEU A 243 0.81 15.06 -4.79
CA LEU A 243 0.83 14.22 -5.99
C LEU A 243 1.56 14.91 -7.14
N TYR A 244 1.34 16.21 -7.35
CA TYR A 244 2.08 16.97 -8.36
C TYR A 244 3.59 16.99 -8.05
N PHE A 245 3.95 17.17 -6.79
CA PHE A 245 5.34 17.14 -6.33
C PHE A 245 5.99 15.77 -6.58
N GLN A 246 5.31 14.70 -6.17
CA GLN A 246 5.77 13.31 -6.27
C GLN A 246 5.90 12.85 -7.73
N LEU A 247 4.90 13.13 -8.57
CA LEU A 247 4.83 12.59 -9.92
C LEU A 247 5.58 13.42 -10.96
N LYS A 248 5.82 14.71 -10.71
CA LYS A 248 6.40 15.63 -11.70
C LYS A 248 7.67 16.33 -11.22
N THR A 249 7.61 17.11 -10.14
CA THR A 249 8.74 18.00 -9.81
C THR A 249 9.92 17.27 -9.17
N HIS A 250 9.65 16.27 -8.34
CA HIS A 250 10.66 15.57 -7.53
C HIS A 250 10.59 14.05 -7.71
N ARG A 251 10.24 13.60 -8.92
CA ARG A 251 10.13 12.16 -9.25
C ARG A 251 11.38 11.35 -8.89
N GLN A 252 12.56 11.96 -9.02
CA GLN A 252 13.86 11.34 -8.68
C GLN A 252 14.04 11.01 -7.19
N LEU A 253 13.28 11.65 -6.28
CA LEU A 253 13.27 11.29 -4.85
C LEU A 253 12.38 10.08 -4.53
N PHE A 254 11.52 9.67 -5.46
CA PHE A 254 10.54 8.61 -5.26
C PHE A 254 10.73 7.41 -6.21
N GLU A 255 11.58 7.52 -7.23
CA GLU A 255 12.02 6.40 -8.04
C GLU A 255 13.09 5.60 -7.28
N PRO A 256 12.97 4.26 -7.17
CA PRO A 256 13.98 3.44 -6.52
C PRO A 256 15.31 3.64 -7.25
N GLN A 257 16.32 4.06 -6.49
CA GLN A 257 17.66 4.29 -7.01
C GLN A 257 18.29 2.93 -7.28
N GLU A 258 18.23 2.46 -8.53
CA GLU A 258 18.96 1.27 -8.97
C GLU A 258 20.46 1.55 -8.75
N ARG A 259 21.03 0.90 -7.73
CA ARG A 259 22.48 0.77 -7.53
C ARG A 259 22.85 -0.71 -7.58
#